data_AF-A0A193QMQ5-F1
#
_entry.id   AF-A0A193QMQ5-F1
#
_cell.length_a   1.000
_cell.length_b   1.000
_cell.length_c   1.000
_cell.angle_alpha   90.00
_cell.angle_beta   90.00
_cell.angle_gamma   90.00
#
_symmetry.space_group_name_H-M   'P 1'
#
loop_
_entity.id
_entity.type
_entity.pdbx_description
1 polymer ?
#
loop_
_entity_poly.entity_id
_entity_poly.type
_entity_poly.pdbx_seq_one_letter_code
_entity_poly.pdbx_strand_id
1 'polypeptide(L)'
;MAELIGDFRQHYPGIALEIAEFGGVTMKQAVLAGDLYLALTALTAEVDPELAALPLFSHPLCAVVPRRAPWLTRREVPFTLLGEWPGLNRKLRSAAASGIFWRRWRRRALV
;
A
#
# COMPACT_ATOMS: atom_id res chain seq x y z
N MET A 1 7.59 -7.82 6.51
CA MET A 1 8.55 -7.63 5.40
C MET A 1 9.99 -7.75 5.87
N ALA A 2 10.45 -6.99 6.87
CA ALA A 2 11.83 -7.09 7.36
C ALA A 2 12.21 -8.51 7.81
N GLU A 3 11.32 -9.21 8.53
CA GLU A 3 11.52 -10.60 8.96
C GLU A 3 11.71 -11.55 7.77
N LEU A 4 10.82 -11.51 6.77
CA LEU A 4 10.92 -12.33 5.55
C LEU A 4 12.25 -12.15 4.81
N ILE A 5 12.76 -10.92 4.74
CA ILE A 5 14.07 -10.62 4.12
C ILE A 5 15.20 -11.24 4.95
N GLY A 6 15.10 -11.18 6.28
CA GLY A 6 16.04 -11.81 7.20
C GLY A 6 16.08 -13.32 7.01
N ASP A 7 14.90 -13.95 7.00
CA ASP A 7 14.77 -15.40 6.83
C ASP A 7 15.31 -15.86 5.48
N PHE A 8 15.02 -15.13 4.39
CA PHE A 8 15.54 -15.44 3.06
C PHE A 8 17.07 -15.40 3.01
N ARG A 9 17.70 -14.37 3.59
CA ARG A 9 19.17 -14.26 3.62
C ARG A 9 19.83 -15.37 4.43
N GLN A 10 19.19 -15.80 5.51
CA GLN A 10 19.68 -16.93 6.33
C GLN A 10 19.56 -18.25 5.59
N HIS A 11 18.44 -18.47 4.88
CA HIS A 11 18.21 -19.71 4.16
C HIS A 11 19.03 -19.81 2.86
N TYR A 12 19.34 -18.67 2.23
CA TYR A 12 20.09 -18.60 0.98
C TYR A 12 21.29 -17.63 1.04
N PRO A 13 22.35 -17.95 1.82
CA PRO A 13 23.47 -17.03 2.04
C PRO A 13 24.32 -16.75 0.79
N GLY A 14 24.24 -17.59 -0.24
CA GLY A 14 24.96 -17.40 -1.51
C GLY A 14 24.26 -16.48 -2.51
N ILE A 15 23.05 -16.00 -2.19
CA ILE A 15 22.27 -15.14 -3.09
C ILE A 15 22.43 -13.68 -2.64
N ALA A 16 22.98 -12.85 -3.52
CA ALA A 16 23.01 -11.40 -3.31
C ALA A 16 21.58 -10.84 -3.42
N LEU A 17 21.10 -10.22 -2.34
CA LEU A 17 19.77 -9.61 -2.29
C LEU A 17 19.88 -8.09 -2.17
N GLU A 18 19.59 -7.41 -3.29
CA GLU A 18 19.47 -5.95 -3.37
C GLU A 18 18.01 -5.53 -3.27
N ILE A 19 17.74 -4.50 -2.45
CA ILE A 19 16.40 -3.99 -2.22
C ILE A 19 16.43 -2.49 -2.43
N ALA A 20 15.55 -2.01 -3.29
CA ALA A 20 15.35 -0.59 -3.56
C ALA A 20 13.87 -0.24 -3.49
N GLU A 21 13.58 0.93 -2.95
CA GLU A 21 12.22 1.46 -2.87
C GLU A 21 12.00 2.53 -3.94
N PHE A 22 10.97 2.34 -4.76
CA PHE A 22 10.62 3.26 -5.83
C PHE A 22 9.14 3.66 -5.76
N GLY A 23 8.80 4.75 -6.45
CA GLY A 23 7.39 5.04 -6.77
C GLY A 23 6.82 3.97 -7.71
N GLY A 24 5.53 3.66 -7.57
CA GLY A 24 4.90 2.52 -8.26
C GLY A 24 5.00 2.51 -9.80
N VAL A 25 5.13 3.67 -10.45
CA VAL A 25 5.32 3.75 -11.92
C VAL A 25 6.75 3.35 -12.31
N THR A 26 7.76 3.90 -11.62
CA THR A 26 9.18 3.62 -11.85
C THR A 26 9.48 2.13 -11.66
N MET A 27 8.89 1.54 -10.63
CA MET A 27 9.06 0.12 -10.31
C MET A 27 8.49 -0.79 -11.42
N LYS A 28 7.34 -0.44 -12.00
CA LYS A 28 6.76 -1.19 -13.13
C LYS A 28 7.70 -1.16 -14.34
N GLN A 29 8.22 0.01 -14.68
CA GLN A 29 9.10 0.19 -15.84
C GLN A 29 10.42 -0.56 -15.67
N ALA A 30 11.00 -0.56 -14.46
CA ALA A 30 12.24 -1.28 -14.19
C ALA A 30 12.07 -2.82 -14.33
N VAL A 31 10.90 -3.37 -14.00
CA VAL A 31 10.64 -4.80 -14.26
C VAL A 31 10.49 -5.07 -15.76
N LEU A 32 9.76 -4.22 -16.49
CA LEU A 32 9.61 -4.34 -17.94
C LEU A 32 10.95 -4.20 -18.69
N ALA A 33 11.84 -3.34 -18.20
CA ALA A 33 13.18 -3.15 -18.76
C ALA A 33 14.16 -4.28 -18.42
N GLY A 34 13.83 -5.15 -17.46
CA GLY A 34 14.72 -6.20 -16.96
C GLY A 34 15.73 -5.73 -15.90
N ASP A 35 15.64 -4.48 -15.45
CA ASP A 35 16.51 -3.92 -14.39
C ASP A 35 16.12 -4.46 -13.00
N LEU A 36 14.88 -4.91 -12.83
CA LEU A 36 14.39 -5.55 -11.61
C LEU A 36 13.81 -6.93 -11.91
N TYR A 37 14.27 -7.93 -11.16
CA TYR A 37 13.73 -9.29 -11.24
C TYR A 37 12.32 -9.39 -10.65
N LEU A 38 12.02 -8.63 -9.59
CA LEU A 38 10.74 -8.69 -8.90
C LEU A 38 10.37 -7.34 -8.29
N ALA A 39 9.08 -7.04 -8.32
CA ALA A 39 8.49 -5.87 -7.68
C ALA A 39 7.34 -6.27 -6.74
N LEU A 40 7.38 -5.79 -5.50
CA LEU A 40 6.22 -5.76 -4.61
C LEU A 40 5.49 -4.42 -4.75
N THR A 41 4.20 -4.45 -5.09
CA THR A 41 3.42 -3.22 -5.23
C THR A 41 2.00 -3.36 -4.70
N ALA A 42 1.50 -2.26 -4.14
CA ALA A 42 0.09 -2.10 -3.80
C ALA A 42 -0.69 -1.43 -4.95
N LEU A 43 -0.06 -1.18 -6.11
CA LEU A 43 -0.69 -0.51 -7.24
C LEU A 43 -1.78 -1.41 -7.83
N THR A 44 -3.03 -1.06 -7.55
CA THR A 44 -4.21 -1.78 -8.03
C THR A 44 -4.60 -1.39 -9.47
N ALA A 45 -3.67 -0.87 -10.28
CA ALA A 45 -3.94 -0.61 -11.70
C ALA A 45 -4.15 -1.93 -12.45
N GLU A 46 -4.65 -1.86 -13.69
CA GLU A 46 -4.54 -3.00 -14.61
C GLU A 46 -3.06 -3.39 -14.67
N VAL A 47 -2.79 -4.64 -14.30
CA VAL A 47 -1.45 -5.21 -14.44
C VAL A 47 -1.18 -5.24 -15.94
N ASP A 48 0.00 -4.77 -16.31
CA ASP A 48 0.45 -4.83 -17.70
C ASP A 48 0.37 -6.30 -18.16
N PRO A 49 -0.24 -6.62 -19.31
CA PRO A 49 -0.35 -8.01 -19.76
C PRO A 49 1.02 -8.70 -19.94
N GLU A 50 2.10 -7.93 -20.08
CA GLU A 50 3.47 -8.43 -20.14
C GLU A 50 4.05 -8.83 -18.77
N LEU A 51 3.34 -8.53 -17.68
CA LEU A 51 3.77 -8.82 -16.31
C LEU A 51 2.91 -9.89 -15.65
N ALA A 52 3.56 -10.90 -15.09
CA ALA A 52 2.92 -11.80 -14.13
C ALA A 52 2.75 -11.09 -12.78
N ALA A 53 1.54 -11.12 -12.22
CA ALA A 53 1.26 -10.59 -10.89
C ALA A 53 0.66 -11.67 -10.00
N LEU A 54 1.19 -11.77 -8.77
CA LEU A 54 0.70 -12.66 -7.74
C LEU A 54 0.20 -11.85 -6.53
N PRO A 55 -1.07 -11.98 -6.13
CA PRO A 55 -1.54 -11.41 -4.88
C PRO A 55 -0.83 -12.07 -3.69
N LEU A 56 -0.14 -11.29 -2.87
CA LEU A 56 0.58 -11.81 -1.69
C LEU A 56 -0.22 -11.62 -0.40
N PHE A 57 -0.82 -10.44 -0.23
CA PHE A 57 -1.55 -10.10 0.98
C PHE A 57 -2.56 -8.97 0.74
N SER A 58 -3.58 -8.93 1.59
CA SER A 58 -4.55 -7.83 1.68
C SER A 58 -4.40 -7.16 3.04
N HIS A 59 -4.03 -5.88 3.05
CA HIS A 59 -3.91 -5.09 4.27
C HIS A 59 -4.93 -3.94 4.25
N PRO A 60 -5.81 -3.83 5.26
CA PRO A 60 -6.77 -2.74 5.31
C PRO A 60 -6.05 -1.41 5.55
N LEU A 61 -6.54 -0.35 4.91
CA LEU A 61 -6.10 1.01 5.23
C LEU A 61 -6.72 1.44 6.56
N CYS A 62 -5.89 1.62 7.58
CA CYS A 62 -6.31 2.06 8.91
C CYS A 62 -5.89 3.50 9.18
N ALA A 63 -6.73 4.25 9.92
CA ALA A 63 -6.37 5.56 10.40
C ALA A 63 -5.47 5.44 11.63
N VAL A 64 -4.27 6.02 11.57
CA VAL A 64 -3.36 6.13 12.71
C VAL A 64 -3.62 7.47 13.40
N VAL A 65 -3.91 7.40 14.70
CA VAL A 65 -4.42 8.53 15.49
C VAL A 65 -3.59 8.70 16.76
N PRO A 66 -3.26 9.92 17.20
CA PRO A 66 -2.70 10.16 18.53
C PRO A 66 -3.46 9.46 19.64
N ARG A 67 -2.73 8.85 20.57
CA ARG A 67 -3.27 8.19 21.77
C ARG A 67 -3.74 9.22 22.81
N ARG A 68 -4.78 9.98 22.47
CA ARG A 68 -5.42 11.00 23.31
C ARG A 68 -6.90 11.12 22.97
N ALA A 69 -7.70 11.74 23.84
CA ALA A 69 -9.10 12.02 23.52
C ALA A 69 -9.21 12.83 22.20
N PRO A 70 -10.21 12.57 21.34
CA PRO A 70 -11.34 11.63 21.51
C PRO A 70 -11.07 10.17 21.04
N TRP A 71 -9.84 9.79 20.72
CA TRP A 71 -9.52 8.55 20.01
C TRP A 71 -9.35 7.32 20.89
N LEU A 72 -9.09 7.53 22.19
CA LEU A 72 -8.73 6.47 23.14
C LEU A 72 -9.72 5.30 23.20
N THR A 73 -11.01 5.57 22.97
CA THR A 73 -12.09 4.57 23.08
C THR A 73 -12.70 4.20 21.73
N ARG A 74 -12.21 4.78 20.62
CA ARG A 74 -12.78 4.56 19.28
C ARG A 74 -12.01 3.48 18.55
N ARG A 75 -12.72 2.43 18.12
CA ARG A 75 -12.19 1.38 17.23
C ARG A 75 -12.39 1.72 15.75
N GLU A 76 -13.38 2.54 15.46
CA GLU A 76 -13.74 2.95 14.10
C GLU A 76 -13.97 4.46 14.09
N VAL A 77 -13.65 5.08 12.95
CA VAL A 77 -13.81 6.51 12.75
C VAL A 77 -14.44 6.76 11.39
N PRO A 78 -15.60 7.44 11.33
CA PRO A 78 -16.16 7.89 10.07
C PRO A 78 -15.18 8.78 9.31
N PHE A 79 -15.07 8.58 8.00
CA PHE A 79 -14.14 9.34 7.17
C PHE A 79 -14.43 10.85 7.18
N THR A 80 -15.69 11.25 7.38
CA THR A 80 -16.11 12.64 7.57
C THR A 80 -15.41 13.29 8.78
N LEU A 81 -15.38 12.57 9.90
CA LEU A 81 -14.75 13.02 11.14
C LEU A 81 -13.21 13.09 11.01
N LEU A 82 -12.61 12.24 10.16
CA LEU A 82 -11.19 12.36 9.81
C LEU A 82 -10.91 13.61 8.96
N GLY A 83 -11.80 13.93 8.01
CA GLY A 83 -11.66 15.07 7.10
C GLY A 83 -11.64 16.43 7.82
N GLU A 84 -12.26 16.51 8.99
CA GLU A 84 -12.26 17.71 9.84
C GLU A 84 -11.01 17.82 10.72
N TRP A 85 -10.27 16.73 10.93
CA TRP A 85 -9.12 16.74 11.85
C TRP A 85 -7.91 17.46 11.23
N PRO A 86 -7.33 18.49 11.88
CA PRO A 86 -6.08 19.12 11.45
C PRO A 86 -4.91 18.18 11.14
N GLY A 87 -4.80 17.03 11.83
CA GLY A 87 -3.69 16.08 11.68
C GLY A 87 -3.74 15.23 10.41
N LEU A 88 -4.84 15.25 9.65
CA LEU A 88 -4.96 14.47 8.42
C LEU A 88 -4.18 15.10 7.27
N ASN A 89 -3.37 14.28 6.57
CA ASN A 89 -2.64 14.69 5.38
C ASN A 89 -3.58 15.34 4.34
N ARG A 90 -3.14 16.46 3.75
CA ARG A 90 -3.89 17.24 2.75
C ARG A 90 -4.39 16.38 1.57
N LYS A 91 -3.62 15.38 1.12
CA LYS A 91 -4.03 14.46 0.04
C LYS A 91 -5.22 13.59 0.42
N LEU A 92 -5.25 13.08 1.66
CA LEU A 92 -6.37 12.29 2.17
C LEU A 92 -7.61 13.15 2.44
N ARG A 93 -7.41 14.42 2.83
CA ARG A 93 -8.50 15.40 2.96
C ARG A 93 -9.19 15.68 1.63
N SER A 94 -8.42 15.83 0.55
CA SER A 94 -8.98 15.96 -0.81
C SER A 94 -9.72 14.69 -1.23
N ALA A 95 -9.15 13.50 -1.01
CA ALA A 95 -9.78 12.24 -1.38
C ALA A 95 -11.09 11.97 -0.60
N ALA A 96 -11.18 12.42 0.66
CA ALA A 96 -12.41 12.40 1.47
C ALA A 96 -13.53 13.21 0.82
N ALA A 97 -13.20 14.41 0.33
CA ALA A 97 -14.16 15.34 -0.24
C ALA A 97 -14.63 14.93 -1.65
N SER A 98 -13.81 14.22 -2.42
CA SER A 98 -14.11 13.93 -3.83
C SER A 98 -15.01 12.72 -4.07
N GLY A 99 -15.22 11.80 -3.11
CA GLY A 99 -16.06 10.59 -3.26
C GLY A 99 -15.60 9.55 -4.32
N ILE A 100 -14.66 9.93 -5.20
CA ILE A 100 -14.13 9.13 -6.32
C ILE A 100 -13.27 7.95 -5.83
N PHE A 101 -12.54 8.12 -4.73
CA PHE A 101 -11.72 7.06 -4.14
C PHE A 101 -12.55 5.82 -3.75
N TRP A 102 -13.79 6.04 -3.28
CA TRP A 102 -14.67 4.99 -2.77
C TRP A 102 -15.32 4.11 -3.85
N ARG A 103 -15.68 4.68 -5.00
CA ARG A 103 -16.32 3.91 -6.09
C ARG A 103 -15.38 2.88 -6.71
N ARG A 104 -14.07 3.13 -6.67
CA ARG A 104 -13.03 2.22 -7.20
C ARG A 104 -12.67 1.11 -6.20
N TRP A 105 -12.80 1.36 -4.89
CA TRP A 105 -12.47 0.39 -3.84
C TRP A 105 -13.61 -0.59 -3.52
N ARG A 106 -14.88 -0.14 -3.50
CA ARG A 106 -16.04 -1.03 -3.22
C ARG A 106 -16.22 -2.16 -4.24
N ARG A 107 -15.73 -2.03 -5.47
CA ARG A 107 -15.85 -3.10 -6.49
C ARG A 107 -14.85 -4.25 -6.34
N ARG A 108 -13.85 -4.16 -5.46
CA ARG A 108 -12.79 -5.18 -5.32
C ARG A 108 -12.74 -5.89 -3.97
N ALA A 109 -13.61 -5.55 -3.02
CA ALA A 109 -13.74 -6.25 -1.74
C ALA A 109 -14.74 -7.42 -1.77
N LEU A 110 -15.24 -7.81 -2.96
CA LEU A 110 -16.27 -8.84 -3.16
C LEU A 110 -15.81 -10.01 -4.05
N VAL A 111 -14.50 -10.22 -4.21
CA VAL A 111 -13.95 -11.40 -4.90
C VAL A 111 -12.86 -12.01 -4.04
#